data_AF-A0A1V4ZJV8-F1
#
_entry.id   AF-A0A1V4ZJV8-F1
#
_cell.length_a   1.000
_cell.length_b   1.000
_cell.length_c   1.000
_cell.angle_alpha   90.00
_cell.angle_beta   90.00
_cell.angle_gamma   90.00
#
_symmetry.space_group_name_H-M   'P 1'
#
loop_
_entity.id
_entity.type
_entity.pdbx_description
1 polymer ?
#
loop_
_entity_poly.entity_id
_entity_poly.type
_entity_poly.pdbx_seq_one_letter_code
_entity_poly.pdbx_strand_id
1 'polypeptide(L)'
;MARPFYVEHEYPLSWAFLGIGVVTLVLGIIDFTDPKTFDIGMWGFYLLLIAIICLMVGIIMLYSYTKRVREFNRLMKVKSRKEFIAVLDDLEYTAWRLPSKFDAKVAEKKKEFDMK
;
A
#
# COMPACT_ATOMS: atom_id res chain seq x y z
N MET A 1 8.93 16.55 11.32
CA MET A 1 9.51 16.52 9.95
C MET A 1 8.40 16.24 8.97
N ALA A 2 8.34 16.94 7.84
CA ALA A 2 7.32 16.70 6.82
C ALA A 2 7.52 15.31 6.19
N ARG A 3 6.44 14.53 6.06
CA ARG A 3 6.51 13.21 5.41
C ARG A 3 6.55 13.37 3.90
N PRO A 4 7.32 12.53 3.17
CA PRO A 4 7.29 12.55 1.73
C PRO A 4 5.90 12.15 1.21
N PHE A 5 5.41 12.87 0.20
CA PHE A 5 4.06 12.75 -0.38
C PHE A 5 3.65 11.31 -0.73
N TYR A 6 4.61 10.49 -1.12
CA TYR A 6 4.41 9.07 -1.43
C TYR A 6 3.82 8.30 -0.25
N VAL A 7 4.24 8.58 0.99
CA VAL A 7 3.83 7.86 2.22
C VAL A 7 2.37 8.16 2.59
N GLU A 8 1.90 9.38 2.32
CA GLU A 8 0.52 9.77 2.60
C GLU A 8 -0.48 9.15 1.61
N HIS A 9 -0.03 8.96 0.37
CA HIS A 9 -0.84 8.48 -0.74
C HIS A 9 -0.50 7.05 -1.18
N GLU A 10 0.27 6.27 -0.40
CA GLU A 10 0.65 4.90 -0.78
C GLU A 10 -0.57 4.03 -1.13
N TYR A 11 -1.67 4.21 -0.39
CA TYR A 11 -2.91 3.46 -0.61
C TYR A 11 -3.60 3.81 -1.94
N PRO A 12 -3.94 5.09 -2.24
CA PRO A 12 -4.51 5.44 -3.54
C PRO A 12 -3.55 5.21 -4.71
N LEU A 13 -2.23 5.39 -4.54
CA LEU A 13 -1.26 5.09 -5.60
C LEU A 13 -1.21 3.59 -5.93
N SER A 14 -1.21 2.73 -4.91
CA SER A 14 -1.20 1.28 -5.11
C SER A 14 -2.46 0.80 -5.84
N TRP A 15 -3.62 1.36 -5.48
CA TRP A 15 -4.88 1.09 -6.18
C TRP A 15 -4.90 1.65 -7.60
N ALA A 16 -4.32 2.83 -7.85
CA ALA A 16 -4.19 3.37 -9.19
C ALA A 16 -3.30 2.50 -10.09
N PHE A 17 -2.16 2.04 -9.59
CA PHE A 17 -1.27 1.13 -10.33
C PHE A 17 -1.92 -0.23 -10.61
N LEU A 18 -2.64 -0.79 -9.62
CA LEU A 18 -3.42 -2.01 -9.85
C LEU A 18 -4.54 -1.79 -10.88
N GLY A 19 -5.27 -0.68 -10.79
CA GLY A 19 -6.32 -0.33 -11.74
C GLY A 19 -5.81 -0.20 -13.17
N ILE A 20 -4.72 0.57 -13.36
CA ILE A 20 -4.06 0.71 -14.66
C ILE A 20 -3.57 -0.65 -15.18
N GLY A 21 -2.95 -1.46 -14.31
CA GLY A 21 -2.51 -2.81 -14.65
C GLY A 21 -3.66 -3.71 -15.12
N VAL A 22 -4.79 -3.71 -14.41
CA VAL A 22 -5.98 -4.49 -14.79
C VAL A 22 -6.58 -4.00 -16.12
N VAL A 23 -6.74 -2.68 -16.30
CA VAL A 23 -7.27 -2.12 -17.55
C VAL A 23 -6.37 -2.50 -18.73
N THR A 24 -5.06 -2.41 -18.56
CA THR A 24 -4.10 -2.76 -19.61
C THR A 24 -4.13 -4.25 -19.91
N LEU A 25 -4.31 -5.10 -18.88
CA LEU A 25 -4.46 -6.55 -19.05
C LEU A 25 -5.72 -6.91 -19.84
N VAL A 26 -6.84 -6.26 -19.52
CA VAL A 26 -8.12 -6.49 -20.21
C VAL A 26 -8.01 -6.05 -21.68
N LEU A 27 -7.40 -4.90 -21.96
CA LEU A 27 -7.15 -4.45 -23.34
C LEU A 27 -6.26 -5.43 -24.12
N GLY A 28 -5.20 -5.95 -23.49
CA GLY A 28 -4.34 -6.97 -24.10
C GLY A 28 -5.05 -8.29 -24.36
N ILE A 29 -5.97 -8.72 -23.49
CA ILE A 29 -6.79 -9.92 -23.72
C ILE A 29 -7.77 -9.71 -24.87
N ILE A 30 -8.41 -8.54 -24.95
CA ILE A 30 -9.35 -8.20 -26.03
C ILE A 30 -8.64 -8.22 -27.38
N ASP A 31 -7.46 -7.62 -27.48
CA ASP A 31 -6.60 -7.67 -28.69
C ASP A 31 -6.23 -9.12 -29.07
N PHE A 32 -5.97 -9.98 -28.08
CA PHE A 32 -5.67 -11.40 -28.34
C PHE A 32 -6.89 -12.24 -28.75
N THR A 33 -8.08 -11.96 -28.21
CA THR A 33 -9.29 -12.77 -28.44
C THR A 33 -10.11 -12.32 -29.63
N ASP A 34 -10.13 -11.02 -29.95
CA ASP A 34 -10.85 -10.48 -31.10
C ASP A 34 -10.01 -9.46 -31.87
N PRO A 35 -8.97 -9.92 -32.59
CA PRO A 35 -8.07 -9.03 -33.35
C PRO A 35 -8.77 -8.24 -34.46
N LYS A 36 -10.05 -8.50 -34.75
CA LYS A 36 -10.83 -7.71 -35.72
C LYS A 36 -11.31 -6.36 -35.16
N THR A 37 -11.36 -6.20 -33.84
CA THR A 37 -11.82 -4.96 -33.19
C THR A 37 -10.68 -4.03 -32.82
N PHE A 38 -9.52 -4.61 -32.49
CA PHE A 38 -8.30 -3.91 -32.12
C PHE A 38 -7.16 -4.75 -32.69
N ASP A 39 -6.50 -4.25 -33.74
CA ASP A 39 -5.32 -4.89 -34.33
C ASP A 39 -4.14 -3.94 -34.12
N ILE A 40 -3.49 -4.06 -32.96
CA ILE A 40 -2.24 -3.34 -32.69
C ILE A 40 -1.02 -4.14 -33.20
N GLY A 41 -1.24 -5.23 -33.95
CA GLY A 41 -0.18 -6.12 -34.42
C GLY A 41 0.65 -6.70 -33.28
N MET A 42 1.98 -6.79 -33.45
CA MET A 42 2.87 -7.35 -32.41
C MET A 42 2.91 -6.55 -31.09
N TRP A 43 2.31 -5.35 -31.02
CA TRP A 43 2.25 -4.55 -29.80
C TRP A 43 1.32 -5.13 -28.73
N GLY A 44 0.34 -5.96 -29.09
CA GLY A 44 -0.54 -6.66 -28.14
C GLY A 44 0.23 -7.52 -27.13
N PHE A 45 1.28 -8.21 -27.60
CA PHE A 45 2.14 -9.03 -26.74
C PHE A 45 2.91 -8.18 -25.72
N TYR A 46 3.40 -7.00 -26.12
CA TYR A 46 4.10 -6.09 -25.21
C TYR A 46 3.15 -5.49 -24.17
N LEU A 47 1.89 -5.20 -24.52
CA LEU A 47 0.88 -4.73 -23.57
C LEU A 47 0.56 -5.77 -22.50
N LEU A 48 0.45 -7.05 -22.89
CA LEU A 48 0.29 -8.16 -21.95
C LEU A 48 1.48 -8.27 -20.98
N LEU A 49 2.71 -8.15 -21.50
CA LEU A 49 3.92 -8.20 -20.69
C LEU A 49 3.97 -7.03 -19.67
N ILE A 50 3.66 -5.81 -20.13
CA ILE A 50 3.63 -4.60 -19.28
C ILE A 50 2.55 -4.72 -18.21
N ALA A 51 1.39 -5.28 -18.56
CA ALA A 51 0.29 -5.49 -17.62
C ALA A 51 0.68 -6.44 -16.49
N ILE A 52 1.35 -7.55 -16.81
CA ILE A 52 1.85 -8.51 -15.80
C ILE A 52 2.85 -7.84 -14.84
N ILE A 53 3.78 -7.04 -15.37
CA ILE A 53 4.75 -6.31 -14.54
C ILE A 53 4.04 -5.30 -13.63
N CYS A 54 3.12 -4.51 -14.15
CA CYS A 54 2.34 -3.55 -13.36
C CYS A 54 1.54 -4.25 -12.25
N LEU A 55 0.92 -5.40 -12.53
CA LEU A 55 0.20 -6.17 -11.53
C LEU A 55 1.13 -6.70 -10.44
N MET A 56 2.29 -7.25 -10.80
CA MET A 56 3.28 -7.69 -9.81
C MET A 56 3.71 -6.55 -8.88
N VAL A 57 4.04 -5.38 -9.44
CA VAL A 57 4.43 -4.20 -8.65
C VAL A 57 3.28 -3.77 -7.73
N GLY A 58 2.05 -3.69 -8.25
CA GLY A 58 0.87 -3.33 -7.48
C GLY A 58 0.61 -4.30 -6.32
N ILE A 59 0.76 -5.60 -6.55
CA ILE A 59 0.62 -6.65 -5.52
C ILE A 59 1.69 -6.49 -4.44
N ILE A 60 2.96 -6.28 -4.82
CA ILE A 60 4.07 -6.10 -3.88
C ILE A 60 3.85 -4.87 -2.99
N MET A 61 3.42 -3.75 -3.58
CA MET A 61 3.11 -2.53 -2.84
C MET A 61 1.97 -2.75 -1.84
N LEU A 62 0.89 -3.41 -2.27
CA LEU A 62 -0.27 -3.70 -1.44
C LEU A 62 0.08 -4.68 -0.30
N TYR A 63 0.92 -5.68 -0.57
CA TYR A 63 1.43 -6.60 0.43
C TYR A 63 2.33 -5.90 1.46
N SER A 64 3.23 -5.03 1.00
CA SER A 64 4.10 -4.24 1.89
C SER A 64 3.29 -3.32 2.81
N TYR A 65 2.27 -2.64 2.27
CA TYR A 65 1.36 -1.79 3.04
C TYR A 65 0.58 -2.60 4.09
N THR A 66 -0.03 -3.71 3.70
CA THR A 66 -0.82 -4.55 4.61
C THR A 66 0.03 -5.16 5.72
N LYS A 67 1.28 -5.54 5.44
CA LYS A 67 2.24 -6.01 6.46
C LYS A 67 2.52 -4.91 7.49
N ARG A 68 2.81 -3.69 7.06
CA ARG A 68 3.07 -2.54 7.96
C ARG A 68 1.86 -2.19 8.82
N VAL A 69 0.65 -2.20 8.25
CA VAL A 69 -0.59 -1.98 9.01
C VAL A 69 -0.84 -3.09 10.04
N ARG A 70 -0.57 -4.35 9.68
CA ARG A 70 -0.69 -5.48 10.62
C ARG A 70 0.29 -5.36 11.78
N GLU A 71 1.53 -4.97 11.48
CA GLU A 71 2.56 -4.73 12.48
C GLU A 71 2.16 -3.59 13.42
N PHE A 72 1.71 -2.46 12.88
CA PHE A 72 1.17 -1.35 13.67
C PHE A 72 0.01 -1.79 14.58
N ASN A 73 -0.96 -2.54 14.05
CA ASN A 73 -2.08 -3.04 14.84
C ASN A 73 -1.63 -4.03 15.94
N ARG A 74 -0.56 -4.79 15.73
CA ARG A 74 0.02 -5.67 16.76
C ARG A 74 0.60 -4.84 17.90
N LEU A 75 1.40 -3.82 17.58
CA LEU A 75 1.99 -2.91 18.56
C LEU A 75 0.91 -2.09 19.31
N MET A 76 -0.19 -1.76 18.62
CA MET A 76 -1.37 -1.11 19.21
C MET A 76 -2.24 -2.02 20.10
N LYS A 77 -2.03 -3.34 20.16
CA LYS A 77 -2.83 -4.23 21.03
C LYS A 77 -2.30 -4.38 22.45
N VAL A 78 -1.16 -3.78 22.76
CA VAL A 78 -0.54 -3.82 24.09
C VAL A 78 -1.47 -3.21 25.14
N LYS A 79 -1.71 -3.94 26.24
CA LYS A 79 -2.62 -3.56 27.34
C LYS A 79 -1.91 -2.99 28.58
N SER A 80 -0.59 -3.20 28.70
CA SER A 80 0.19 -2.77 29.87
C SER A 80 1.04 -1.53 29.57
N ARG A 81 1.11 -0.61 30.53
CA ARG A 81 1.90 0.64 30.42
C ARG A 81 3.38 0.37 30.18
N LYS A 82 3.97 -0.62 30.87
CA LYS A 82 5.40 -0.98 30.73
C LYS A 82 5.72 -1.54 29.35
N GLU A 83 4.85 -2.42 28.84
CA GLU A 83 4.99 -2.98 27.50
C GLU A 83 4.79 -1.91 26.43
N PHE A 84 3.92 -0.92 26.67
CA PHE A 84 3.71 0.17 25.73
C PHE A 84 4.95 1.05 25.62
N ILE A 85 5.63 1.37 26.72
CA ILE A 85 6.89 2.14 26.71
C ILE A 85 7.98 1.38 25.93
N ALA A 86 8.11 0.07 26.15
CA ALA A 86 9.11 -0.75 25.46
C ALA A 86 8.89 -0.83 23.94
N VAL A 87 7.65 -0.68 23.50
CA VAL A 87 7.24 -0.78 22.09
C VAL A 87 6.99 0.61 21.47
N LEU A 88 7.06 1.68 22.24
CA LEU A 88 6.68 3.02 21.81
C LEU A 88 7.57 3.51 20.66
N ASP A 89 8.88 3.31 20.76
CA ASP A 89 9.83 3.70 19.72
C ASP A 89 9.54 2.95 18.39
N ASP A 90 9.30 1.65 18.47
CA ASP A 90 8.93 0.83 17.30
C ASP A 90 7.55 1.23 16.73
N LEU A 91 6.61 1.59 17.60
CA LEU A 91 5.28 2.05 17.22
C LEU A 91 5.36 3.39 16.50
N GLU A 92 6.14 4.34 17.01
CA GLU A 92 6.38 5.64 16.38
C GLU A 92 7.12 5.50 15.05
N TYR A 93 8.14 4.64 15.00
CA TYR A 93 8.84 4.33 13.77
C TYR A 93 7.93 3.71 12.71
N THR A 94 7.05 2.78 13.12
CA THR A 94 6.06 2.17 12.23
C THR A 94 4.99 3.17 11.81
N ALA A 95 4.54 4.03 12.72
CA ALA A 95 3.58 5.10 12.45
C ALA A 95 4.15 6.10 11.44
N TRP A 96 5.44 6.43 11.55
CA TRP A 96 6.12 7.34 10.63
C TRP A 96 6.12 6.85 9.18
N ARG A 97 6.15 5.53 8.99
CA ARG A 97 6.11 4.86 7.69
C ARG A 97 4.69 4.60 7.17
N LEU A 98 3.67 5.07 7.88
CA LEU A 98 2.25 4.92 7.54
C LEU A 98 1.61 6.29 7.27
N PRO A 99 0.41 6.34 6.66
CA PRO A 99 -0.31 7.60 6.46
C PRO A 99 -0.55 8.35 7.78
N SER A 100 -0.62 9.67 7.74
CA SER A 100 -0.75 10.55 8.93
C SER A 100 -1.91 10.20 9.87
N LYS A 101 -2.95 9.52 9.36
CA LYS A 101 -4.07 8.99 10.16
C LYS A 101 -3.62 8.04 11.29
N PHE A 102 -2.49 7.37 11.12
CA PHE A 102 -1.95 6.45 12.13
C PHE A 102 -1.24 7.19 13.27
N ASP A 103 -0.70 8.39 13.04
CA ASP A 103 -0.14 9.22 14.12
C ASP A 103 -1.21 9.66 15.10
N ALA A 104 -2.39 10.04 14.59
CA ALA A 104 -3.51 10.41 15.44
C ALA A 104 -3.90 9.26 16.38
N LYS A 105 -3.83 8.02 15.90
CA LYS A 105 -4.09 6.82 16.72
C LYS A 105 -3.00 6.56 17.76
N VAL A 106 -1.72 6.81 17.43
CA VAL A 106 -0.64 6.73 18.43
C VAL A 106 -0.80 7.80 19.50
N ALA A 107 -1.15 9.03 19.10
CA ALA A 107 -1.37 10.14 20.03
C ALA A 107 -2.56 9.90 20.96
N GLU A 108 -3.66 9.34 20.44
CA GLU A 108 -4.82 8.93 21.25
C GLU A 108 -4.41 7.88 22.28
N LYS A 109 -3.66 6.85 21.86
CA LYS A 109 -3.19 5.81 22.78
C LYS A 109 -2.18 6.32 23.80
N LYS A 110 -1.31 7.27 23.44
CA LYS A 110 -0.43 7.95 24.42
C LYS A 110 -1.23 8.67 25.52
N LYS A 111 -2.34 9.32 25.15
CA LYS A 111 -3.24 9.96 26.11
C LYS A 111 -3.93 8.95 27.04
N GLU A 112 -4.31 7.76 26.53
CA GLU A 112 -4.90 6.71 27.37
C GLU A 112 -3.96 6.22 28.49
N PHE A 113 -2.65 6.23 28.26
CA PHE A 113 -1.65 5.81 29.24
C PHE A 113 -1.00 6.98 30.02
N ASP A 114 -1.57 8.18 29.90
CA ASP A 114 -1.10 9.42 30.53
C ASP A 114 0.40 9.68 30.25
N MET A 115 0.79 9.49 28.98
CA MET A 115 2.13 9.80 28.49
C MET A 115 2.05 11.09 27.67
N LYS A 116 2.93 12.05 28.01
CA LYS A 116 3.07 13.31 27.27
C LYS A 116 3.63 13.09 25.87
#